data_AF-A0A9W4DGE5-F1
#
_entry.id   AF-A0A9W4DGE5-F1
#
_cell.length_a   1.000
_cell.length_b   1.000
_cell.length_c   1.000
_cell.angle_alpha   90.00
_cell.angle_beta   90.00
_cell.angle_gamma   90.00
#
_symmetry.space_group_name_H-M   'P 1'
#
loop_
_entity.id
_entity.type
_entity.pdbx_description
1 polymer ?
#
loop_
_entity_poly.entity_id
_entity_poly.type
_entity_poly.pdbx_seq_one_letter_code
_entity_poly.pdbx_strand_id
1 'polypeptide(L)'
;MACVVAFLLKLQEITEAPGRIVMVGNDPSGPHYDVFESSILQLPKPSGDIRSNRLAAKLPEDYDDVHSSYLSATYPATFYALYCSPTLKSKEIVTQLKQGMTDCKLQSCRGDILEDKIDEKCLSYLHQSEYNKEGSNEILWSVVRKKNKACTPKSIISLANKGSISLVGRWSQYLPFNKNVKITINVDNPFLLQGLVDHSAIFQGKSRSMNMVALAWCRGHLHVFQQRDDFAWYPLTNLGDESQNGATILYFALGTDFRIWNSNSEGFPGLWVSETDTSHAIKQKLAGSRWRRVEKKTLSGVNSNPTRSKTKTNINELAGYLLSSYPTSVVNAP
;
A
#
# COMPACT_ATOMS: atom_id res chain seq x y z
N MET A 1 11.47 2.11 25.22
CA MET A 1 11.89 1.27 24.09
C MET A 1 10.79 1.23 23.05
N ALA A 2 11.13 1.62 21.82
CA ALA A 2 10.22 1.65 20.68
C ALA A 2 10.92 1.13 19.42
N CYS A 3 10.12 0.73 18.44
CA CYS A 3 10.59 0.29 17.13
C CYS A 3 9.81 0.96 16.01
N VAL A 4 10.46 1.05 14.84
CA VAL A 4 9.92 1.55 13.58
C VAL A 4 10.35 0.59 12.48
N VAL A 5 9.44 0.25 11.57
CA VAL A 5 9.76 -0.45 10.33
C VAL A 5 9.79 0.58 9.21
N ALA A 6 10.92 0.67 8.50
CA ALA A 6 11.02 1.47 7.30
C ALA A 6 10.92 0.57 6.07
N PHE A 7 10.11 0.96 5.10
CA PHE A 7 9.96 0.32 3.80
C PHE A 7 10.46 1.27 2.72
N LEU A 8 11.31 0.78 1.83
CA LEU A 8 11.84 1.51 0.68
C LEU A 8 11.27 0.92 -0.59
N LEU A 9 10.60 1.75 -1.39
CA LEU A 9 10.34 1.49 -2.79
C LEU A 9 11.60 1.83 -3.59
N LYS A 10 12.26 0.82 -4.16
CA LYS A 10 13.30 1.05 -5.16
C LYS A 10 12.65 1.01 -6.54
N LEU A 11 12.68 2.14 -7.24
CA LEU A 11 12.25 2.27 -8.62
C LEU A 11 13.36 1.78 -9.55
N GLN A 12 13.00 1.39 -10.77
CA GLN A 12 13.96 0.97 -11.80
C GLN A 12 14.93 2.13 -12.10
N GLU A 13 16.22 1.81 -12.33
CA GLU A 13 17.29 2.80 -12.54
C GLU A 13 17.05 3.79 -13.70
N ILE A 14 16.09 3.49 -14.58
CA ILE A 14 15.73 4.32 -15.74
C ILE A 14 14.84 5.51 -15.34
N THR A 15 14.25 5.49 -14.13
CA THR A 15 13.39 6.59 -13.66
C THR A 15 14.19 7.61 -12.87
N GLU A 16 14.15 8.89 -13.27
CA GLU A 16 14.70 10.02 -12.49
C GLU A 16 13.92 10.31 -11.19
N ALA A 17 12.94 9.46 -10.87
CA ALA A 17 12.06 9.63 -9.73
C ALA A 17 12.78 9.30 -8.40
N PRO A 18 12.64 10.14 -7.36
CA PRO A 18 13.22 9.85 -6.05
C PRO A 18 12.60 8.58 -5.45
N GLY A 19 13.40 7.87 -4.65
CA GLY A 19 12.88 6.73 -3.88
C GLY A 19 11.88 7.19 -2.83
N ARG A 20 10.94 6.30 -2.49
CA ARG A 20 9.94 6.56 -1.45
C ARG A 20 10.18 5.67 -0.26
N ILE A 21 10.16 6.26 0.93
CA ILE A 21 10.31 5.56 2.20
C ILE A 21 9.06 5.75 3.04
N VAL A 22 8.44 4.65 3.45
CA VAL A 22 7.34 4.65 4.41
C VAL A 22 7.86 4.16 5.75
N MET A 23 7.66 4.93 6.81
CA MET A 23 8.02 4.53 8.17
C MET A 23 6.76 4.30 8.99
N VAL A 24 6.66 3.10 9.57
CA VAL A 24 5.55 2.72 10.45
C VAL A 24 6.04 2.37 11.84
N GLY A 25 5.36 2.86 12.87
CA GLY A 25 5.71 2.66 14.27
C GLY A 25 4.51 2.26 15.12
N ASN A 26 4.78 1.64 16.27
CA ASN A 26 3.75 1.13 17.20
C ASN A 26 3.62 1.92 18.50
N ASP A 27 3.82 3.24 18.46
CA ASP A 27 3.79 4.00 19.71
C ASP A 27 2.38 3.88 20.35
N PRO A 28 2.27 3.66 21.67
CA PRO A 28 0.99 3.66 22.37
C PRO A 28 0.20 4.98 22.22
N SER A 29 0.85 6.08 21.84
CA SER A 29 0.19 7.34 21.49
C SER A 29 -0.49 7.34 20.10
N GLY A 30 -0.37 6.24 19.35
CA GLY A 30 -1.01 6.02 18.06
C GLY A 30 -0.04 5.39 17.06
N PRO A 31 -0.51 4.47 16.19
CA PRO A 31 0.32 3.92 15.12
C PRO A 31 0.80 5.06 14.23
N HIS A 32 2.10 5.11 14.02
CA HIS A 32 2.75 6.13 13.21
C HIS A 32 2.77 5.67 11.76
N TYR A 33 2.42 6.54 10.81
CA TYR A 33 2.55 6.33 9.37
C TYR A 33 3.03 7.64 8.76
N ASP A 34 4.30 7.66 8.32
CA ASP A 34 4.90 8.80 7.62
C ASP A 34 5.49 8.33 6.29
N VAL A 35 5.41 9.19 5.27
CA VAL A 35 5.98 8.95 3.93
C VAL A 35 6.99 10.04 3.62
N PHE A 36 8.14 9.61 3.10
CA PHE A 36 9.27 10.49 2.77
C PHE A 36 9.78 10.23 1.37
N GLU A 37 10.21 11.28 0.69
CA GLU A 37 11.03 11.21 -0.51
C GLU A 37 12.52 11.23 -0.16
N SER A 38 13.28 10.36 -0.81
CA SER A 38 14.72 10.26 -0.66
C SER A 38 15.38 10.22 -2.04
N SER A 39 16.30 11.13 -2.28
CA SER A 39 17.21 11.08 -3.44
C SER A 39 18.19 9.92 -3.33
N ILE A 40 18.38 9.37 -2.13
CA ILE A 40 19.22 8.21 -1.86
C ILE A 40 18.34 6.96 -1.87
N LEU A 41 18.56 6.06 -2.83
CA LEU A 41 17.86 4.77 -2.96
C LEU A 41 18.37 3.71 -1.95
N GLN A 42 18.47 4.09 -0.67
CA GLN A 42 18.94 3.23 0.40
C GLN A 42 18.13 3.46 1.68
N LEU A 43 17.93 2.39 2.44
CA LEU A 43 17.35 2.48 3.79
C LEU A 43 18.28 3.31 4.69
N PRO A 44 17.74 4.18 5.56
CA PRO A 44 18.54 5.11 6.35
C PRO A 44 19.53 4.37 7.26
N LYS A 45 20.71 4.95 7.45
CA LYS A 45 21.69 4.41 8.38
C LYS A 45 21.25 4.75 9.81
N PRO A 46 21.28 3.78 10.74
CA PRO A 46 20.99 4.09 12.14
C PRO A 46 22.04 5.05 12.71
N SER A 47 21.64 5.86 13.69
CA SER A 47 22.51 6.79 14.42
C SER A 47 22.19 6.75 15.93
N GLY A 48 23.11 7.24 16.76
CA GLY A 48 22.94 7.24 18.21
C GLY A 48 22.79 5.83 18.78
N ASP A 49 21.76 5.62 19.61
CA ASP A 49 21.45 4.32 20.22
C ASP A 49 20.46 3.47 19.38
N ILE A 50 20.10 3.94 18.17
CA ILE A 50 19.25 3.19 17.25
C ILE A 50 20.03 2.00 16.70
N ARG A 51 19.41 0.83 16.74
CA ARG A 51 19.93 -0.40 16.15
C ARG A 51 19.03 -0.83 15.01
N SER A 52 19.61 -1.31 13.92
CA SER A 52 18.87 -1.76 12.74
C SER A 52 19.10 -3.23 12.43
N ASN A 53 18.04 -3.93 12.02
CA ASN A 53 18.16 -5.23 11.37
C ASN A 53 17.51 -5.15 9.98
N ARG A 54 18.32 -5.41 8.95
CA ARG A 54 17.84 -5.46 7.56
C ARG A 54 17.12 -6.78 7.37
N LEU A 55 15.81 -6.72 7.28
CA LEU A 55 14.97 -7.86 6.95
C LEU A 55 14.86 -7.91 5.43
N ALA A 56 15.86 -8.46 4.74
CA ALA A 56 15.85 -8.49 3.29
C ALA A 56 14.60 -9.22 2.75
N ALA A 57 14.01 -8.67 1.70
CA ALA A 57 13.13 -9.40 0.80
C ALA A 57 14.00 -10.35 -0.04
N LYS A 58 13.61 -11.62 -0.20
CA LYS A 58 14.24 -12.51 -1.18
C LYS A 58 13.72 -12.06 -2.55
N LEU A 59 14.61 -11.85 -3.52
CA LEU A 59 14.21 -11.77 -4.93
C LEU A 59 13.71 -13.16 -5.37
N PRO A 60 12.85 -13.27 -6.41
CA PRO A 60 12.43 -14.56 -6.96
C PRO A 60 13.62 -15.50 -7.19
N GLU A 61 13.41 -16.81 -6.99
CA GLU A 61 14.47 -17.84 -6.97
C GLU A 61 15.25 -18.01 -8.27
N ASP A 62 14.77 -17.42 -9.37
CA ASP A 62 15.40 -17.46 -10.70
C ASP A 62 16.54 -16.45 -10.88
N TYR A 63 17.00 -15.80 -9.80
CA TYR A 63 18.09 -14.83 -9.82
C TYR A 63 19.35 -15.43 -9.18
N ASP A 64 20.39 -15.61 -10.00
CA ASP A 64 21.67 -16.19 -9.60
C ASP A 64 22.26 -15.52 -8.34
N ASP A 65 22.56 -16.36 -7.34
CA ASP A 65 22.96 -16.03 -5.97
C ASP A 65 24.36 -15.37 -5.85
N VAL A 66 24.97 -14.97 -6.97
CA VAL A 66 26.40 -14.59 -7.03
C VAL A 66 26.66 -13.10 -6.83
N HIS A 67 25.64 -12.22 -6.82
CA HIS A 67 25.81 -10.77 -6.59
C HIS A 67 25.01 -10.24 -5.37
N SER A 68 25.05 -10.99 -4.26
CA SER A 68 24.39 -10.60 -3.00
C SER A 68 25.07 -9.45 -2.22
N SER A 69 26.06 -8.77 -2.79
CA SER A 69 26.56 -7.48 -2.31
C SER A 69 26.40 -6.46 -3.43
N TYR A 70 25.65 -5.39 -3.17
CA TYR A 70 25.26 -4.31 -4.10
C TYR A 70 24.09 -4.60 -5.05
N LEU A 71 22.87 -4.37 -4.53
CA LEU A 71 21.97 -3.30 -5.00
C LEU A 71 21.71 -3.10 -6.51
N SER A 72 21.80 -4.08 -7.40
CA SER A 72 21.27 -3.96 -8.77
C SER A 72 20.01 -4.81 -8.95
N ALA A 73 18.92 -4.40 -8.29
CA ALA A 73 17.61 -4.87 -8.70
C ALA A 73 17.26 -4.15 -10.00
N THR A 74 17.39 -4.86 -11.13
CA THR A 74 16.94 -4.41 -12.46
C THR A 74 15.42 -4.15 -12.48
N TYR A 75 14.70 -4.63 -11.45
CA TYR A 75 13.25 -4.56 -11.31
C TYR A 75 12.83 -3.77 -10.05
N PRO A 76 11.65 -3.12 -10.10
CA PRO A 76 11.03 -2.50 -8.93
C PRO A 76 10.88 -3.50 -7.78
N ALA A 77 11.30 -3.10 -6.58
CA ALA A 77 11.28 -3.98 -5.42
C ALA A 77 11.01 -3.20 -4.13
N THR A 78 10.39 -3.89 -3.16
CA THR A 78 10.20 -3.37 -1.81
C THR A 78 11.26 -3.95 -0.88
N PHE A 79 12.01 -3.07 -0.22
CA PHE A 79 12.95 -3.43 0.85
C PHE A 79 12.42 -2.94 2.18
N TYR A 80 12.76 -3.61 3.27
CA TYR A 80 12.39 -3.11 4.59
C TYR A 80 13.45 -3.41 5.65
N ALA A 81 13.50 -2.56 6.67
CA ALA A 81 14.36 -2.74 7.83
C ALA A 81 13.62 -2.34 9.10
N LEU A 82 14.00 -3.00 10.19
CA LEU A 82 13.53 -2.69 11.53
C LEU A 82 14.57 -1.83 12.24
N TYR A 83 14.13 -0.73 12.83
CA TYR A 83 14.93 0.20 13.64
C TYR A 83 14.35 0.27 15.04
N CYS A 84 15.18 0.09 16.06
CA CYS A 84 14.72 0.12 17.44
C CYS A 84 15.70 0.87 18.33
N SER A 85 15.17 1.54 19.35
CA SER A 85 15.97 2.21 20.37
C SER A 85 15.42 1.89 21.77
N PRO A 86 16.31 1.63 22.76
CA PRO A 86 15.88 1.46 24.14
C PRO A 86 15.36 2.76 24.76
N THR A 87 15.94 3.91 24.40
CA THR A 87 15.65 5.21 25.02
C THR A 87 14.63 6.04 24.26
N LEU A 88 14.60 5.94 22.92
CA LEU A 88 13.74 6.77 22.08
C LEU A 88 12.34 6.18 21.89
N LYS A 89 11.37 7.07 21.66
CA LYS A 89 10.02 6.78 21.17
C LYS A 89 9.99 6.69 19.65
N SER A 90 8.92 6.11 19.07
CA SER A 90 8.88 5.89 17.60
C SER A 90 9.01 7.19 16.80
N LYS A 91 8.37 8.29 17.26
CA LYS A 91 8.48 9.61 16.59
C LYS A 91 9.90 10.19 16.61
N GLU A 92 10.64 9.96 17.69
CA GLU A 92 12.02 10.40 17.84
C GLU A 92 12.95 9.58 16.95
N ILE A 93 12.72 8.26 16.87
CA ILE A 93 13.41 7.37 15.92
C ILE A 93 13.18 7.86 14.48
N VAL A 94 11.94 8.13 14.07
CA VAL A 94 11.65 8.66 12.73
C VAL A 94 12.32 10.01 12.49
N THR A 95 12.32 10.90 13.48
CA THR A 95 12.97 12.21 13.37
C THR A 95 14.47 12.09 13.11
N GLN A 96 15.15 11.12 13.72
CA GLN A 96 16.56 10.87 13.45
C GLN A 96 16.79 10.20 12.09
N LEU A 97 15.93 9.25 11.69
CA LEU A 97 16.09 8.52 10.43
C LEU A 97 15.76 9.34 9.19
N LYS A 98 14.89 10.36 9.30
CA LYS A 98 14.45 11.18 8.16
C LYS A 98 15.44 12.29 7.77
N GLN A 99 16.60 12.39 8.40
CA GLN A 99 17.58 13.42 8.08
C GLN A 99 17.97 13.36 6.59
N GLY A 100 17.82 14.49 5.88
CA GLY A 100 18.07 14.58 4.44
C GLY A 100 16.93 14.07 3.54
N MET A 101 15.77 13.73 4.10
CA MET A 101 14.57 13.33 3.36
C MET A 101 13.50 14.44 3.39
N THR A 102 12.64 14.46 2.37
CA THR A 102 11.50 15.40 2.29
C THR A 102 10.23 14.73 2.78
N ASP A 103 9.50 15.36 3.71
CA ASP A 103 8.24 14.85 4.25
C ASP A 103 7.08 15.10 3.27
N CYS A 104 6.27 14.08 2.99
CA CYS A 104 5.15 14.15 2.04
C CYS A 104 3.77 14.45 2.68
N LYS A 105 3.72 15.00 3.89
CA LYS A 105 2.45 15.09 4.66
C LYS A 105 1.30 15.91 4.06
N LEU A 106 1.54 16.82 3.12
CA LEU A 106 0.50 17.78 2.64
C LEU A 106 0.60 18.17 1.17
N GLN A 107 1.71 17.84 0.50
CA GLN A 107 1.86 17.92 -0.94
C GLN A 107 2.05 16.49 -1.40
N SER A 108 1.28 16.04 -2.39
CA SER A 108 1.49 14.71 -2.97
C SER A 108 3.00 14.57 -3.20
N CYS A 109 3.65 13.56 -2.61
CA CYS A 109 4.99 13.18 -3.04
C CYS A 109 4.96 13.28 -4.57
N ARG A 110 5.85 14.08 -5.18
CA ARG A 110 5.76 14.50 -6.58
C ARG A 110 5.31 13.29 -7.38
N GLY A 111 4.13 13.41 -8.00
CA GLY A 111 3.72 12.47 -9.03
C GLY A 111 4.84 12.40 -10.05
N ASP A 112 5.03 11.25 -10.66
CA ASP A 112 5.97 11.17 -11.77
C ASP A 112 5.52 12.19 -12.84
N ILE A 113 6.43 13.00 -13.39
CA ILE A 113 6.11 13.96 -14.48
C ILE A 113 5.44 13.23 -15.65
N LEU A 114 5.76 11.94 -15.82
CA LEU A 114 5.10 11.05 -16.77
C LEU A 114 3.63 10.78 -16.41
N GLU A 115 3.29 10.61 -15.12
CA GLU A 115 1.92 10.44 -14.65
C GLU A 115 1.09 11.71 -14.92
N ASP A 116 1.64 12.91 -14.73
CA ASP A 116 0.93 14.15 -15.05
C ASP A 116 0.59 14.28 -16.54
N LYS A 117 1.53 13.93 -17.43
CA LYS A 117 1.27 13.91 -18.89
C LYS A 117 0.23 12.86 -19.29
N ILE A 118 0.19 11.72 -18.61
CA ILE A 118 -0.83 10.68 -18.85
C ILE A 118 -2.20 11.18 -18.38
N ASP A 119 -2.26 11.82 -17.20
CA ASP A 119 -3.48 12.42 -16.66
C ASP A 119 -4.04 13.49 -17.61
N GLU A 120 -3.20 14.39 -18.13
CA GLU A 120 -3.59 15.42 -19.09
C GLU A 120 -4.18 14.82 -20.38
N LYS A 121 -3.55 13.77 -20.93
CA LYS A 121 -4.05 13.06 -22.11
C LYS A 121 -5.40 12.40 -21.84
N CYS A 122 -5.56 11.76 -20.68
CA CYS A 122 -6.82 11.15 -20.31
C CYS A 122 -7.91 12.22 -20.11
N LEU A 123 -7.62 13.30 -19.40
CA LEU A 123 -8.58 14.39 -19.16
C LEU A 123 -9.02 15.05 -20.47
N SER A 124 -8.08 15.28 -21.39
CA SER A 124 -8.38 15.80 -22.73
C SER A 124 -9.34 14.90 -23.50
N TYR A 125 -9.13 13.59 -23.43
CA TYR A 125 -10.04 12.61 -24.02
C TYR A 125 -11.44 12.67 -23.39
N LEU A 126 -11.53 12.76 -22.07
CA LEU A 126 -12.82 12.83 -21.36
C LEU A 126 -13.60 14.10 -21.74
N HIS A 127 -12.92 15.24 -21.90
CA HIS A 127 -13.53 16.48 -22.39
C HIS A 127 -14.07 16.37 -23.82
N GLN A 128 -13.34 15.69 -24.70
CA GLN A 128 -13.71 15.52 -26.10
C GLN A 128 -14.75 14.42 -26.33
N SER A 129 -14.95 13.55 -25.34
CA SER A 129 -15.86 12.42 -25.48
C SER A 129 -17.30 12.89 -25.73
N GLU A 130 -17.92 12.32 -26.78
CA GLU A 130 -19.28 12.68 -27.23
C GLU A 130 -20.37 12.36 -26.20
N TYR A 131 -20.04 11.62 -25.14
CA TYR A 131 -20.95 11.25 -24.05
C TYR A 131 -21.49 12.45 -23.27
N ASN A 132 -20.82 13.61 -23.32
CA ASN A 132 -21.33 14.86 -22.76
C ASN A 132 -22.46 15.51 -23.60
N LYS A 133 -22.82 14.95 -24.77
CA LYS A 133 -23.80 15.54 -25.71
C LYS A 133 -25.18 14.86 -25.70
N GLU A 134 -25.32 13.66 -25.15
CA GLU A 134 -26.55 12.83 -25.26
C GLU A 134 -27.38 12.70 -23.96
N GLY A 135 -27.22 13.63 -23.00
CA GLY A 135 -28.12 13.71 -21.84
C GLY A 135 -27.88 12.67 -20.74
N SER A 136 -26.88 11.78 -20.87
CA SER A 136 -26.31 11.06 -19.72
C SER A 136 -25.31 11.96 -19.01
N ASN A 137 -25.49 12.15 -17.70
CA ASN A 137 -24.55 12.91 -16.87
C ASN A 137 -23.27 12.12 -16.52
N GLU A 138 -23.19 10.85 -16.91
CA GLU A 138 -22.13 9.92 -16.50
C GLU A 138 -21.51 9.18 -17.69
N ILE A 139 -20.19 9.00 -17.64
CA ILE A 139 -19.41 8.21 -18.60
C ILE A 139 -19.10 6.85 -17.97
N LEU A 140 -19.46 5.75 -18.63
CA LEU A 140 -19.16 4.41 -18.14
C LEU A 140 -17.65 4.09 -18.23
N TRP A 141 -17.06 3.62 -17.13
CA TRP A 141 -15.66 3.20 -17.10
C TRP A 141 -15.36 2.08 -18.11
N SER A 142 -16.26 1.12 -18.26
CA SER A 142 -16.14 0.04 -19.24
C SER A 142 -15.96 0.53 -20.68
N VAL A 143 -16.53 1.69 -21.01
CA VAL A 143 -16.41 2.35 -22.32
C VAL A 143 -15.07 3.07 -22.42
N VAL A 144 -14.72 3.88 -21.42
CA VAL A 144 -13.44 4.60 -21.37
C VAL A 144 -12.27 3.64 -21.55
N ARG A 145 -12.24 2.56 -20.77
CA ARG A 145 -11.19 1.53 -20.80
C ARG A 145 -11.05 0.84 -22.17
N LYS A 146 -12.15 0.68 -22.91
CA LYS A 146 -12.14 0.06 -24.24
C LYS A 146 -11.65 1.02 -25.31
N LYS A 147 -12.06 2.29 -25.24
CA LYS A 147 -11.83 3.28 -26.29
C LYS A 147 -10.53 4.07 -26.13
N ASN A 148 -10.00 4.22 -24.92
CA ASN A 148 -8.81 5.00 -24.67
C ASN A 148 -7.83 4.27 -23.74
N LYS A 149 -6.61 4.01 -24.24
CA LYS A 149 -5.55 3.34 -23.48
C LYS A 149 -4.76 4.28 -22.55
N ALA A 150 -4.81 5.60 -22.79
CA ALA A 150 -4.18 6.58 -21.90
C ALA A 150 -4.93 6.70 -20.57
N CYS A 151 -6.25 6.50 -20.57
CA CYS A 151 -7.05 6.43 -19.36
C CYS A 151 -6.89 5.07 -18.66
N THR A 152 -5.87 4.97 -17.83
CA THR A 152 -5.62 3.83 -16.92
C THR A 152 -6.38 4.00 -15.60
N PRO A 153 -6.65 2.93 -14.83
CA PRO A 153 -7.22 3.05 -13.48
C PRO A 153 -6.48 4.06 -12.60
N LYS A 154 -5.14 4.03 -12.62
CA LYS A 154 -4.28 5.00 -11.94
C LYS A 154 -4.58 6.45 -12.32
N SER A 155 -4.66 6.75 -13.62
CA SER A 155 -4.95 8.11 -14.10
C SER A 155 -6.36 8.59 -13.74
N ILE A 156 -7.36 7.71 -13.82
CA ILE A 156 -8.73 8.01 -13.41
C ILE A 156 -8.78 8.38 -11.93
N ILE A 157 -8.13 7.58 -11.08
CA ILE A 157 -8.04 7.89 -9.65
C ILE A 157 -7.26 9.19 -9.43
N SER A 158 -6.13 9.39 -10.10
CA SER A 158 -5.32 10.61 -9.98
C SER A 158 -6.16 11.86 -10.29
N LEU A 159 -6.86 11.87 -11.43
CA LEU A 159 -7.77 12.95 -11.82
C LEU A 159 -8.88 13.18 -10.80
N ALA A 160 -9.43 12.11 -10.21
CA ALA A 160 -10.44 12.23 -9.16
C ALA A 160 -9.86 12.87 -7.89
N ASN A 161 -8.66 12.49 -7.45
CA ASN A 161 -8.03 13.15 -6.29
C ASN A 161 -7.72 14.62 -6.55
N LYS A 162 -7.34 14.96 -7.78
CA LYS A 162 -7.10 16.35 -8.22
C LYS A 162 -8.39 17.17 -8.34
N GLY A 163 -9.56 16.57 -8.13
CA GLY A 163 -10.86 17.23 -8.26
C GLY A 163 -11.27 17.51 -9.71
N SER A 164 -10.57 16.92 -10.69
CA SER A 164 -10.83 17.12 -12.12
C SER A 164 -11.99 16.27 -12.63
N ILE A 165 -12.28 15.14 -11.97
CA ILE A 165 -13.44 14.27 -12.25
C ILE A 165 -14.10 13.79 -10.95
N SER A 166 -15.32 13.26 -11.06
CA SER A 166 -15.99 12.53 -9.99
C SER A 166 -16.16 11.05 -10.33
N LEU A 167 -16.03 10.18 -9.33
CA LEU A 167 -16.18 8.73 -9.48
C LEU A 167 -17.41 8.25 -8.71
N VAL A 168 -18.32 7.57 -9.40
CA VAL A 168 -19.57 7.03 -8.85
C VAL A 168 -19.74 5.57 -9.26
N GLY A 169 -20.83 4.93 -8.82
CA GLY A 169 -21.19 3.58 -9.24
C GLY A 169 -20.86 2.49 -8.22
N ARG A 170 -21.19 1.25 -8.57
CA ARG A 170 -21.16 0.10 -7.64
C ARG A 170 -19.79 -0.17 -7.04
N TRP A 171 -18.73 0.13 -7.78
CA TRP A 171 -17.35 -0.19 -7.42
C TRP A 171 -16.55 1.03 -6.96
N SER A 172 -17.19 2.17 -6.69
CA SER A 172 -16.50 3.42 -6.32
C SER A 172 -16.33 3.66 -4.82
N GLN A 173 -16.72 2.71 -3.96
CA GLN A 173 -16.77 2.89 -2.50
C GLN A 173 -15.45 3.33 -1.85
N TYR A 174 -14.30 2.93 -2.41
CA TYR A 174 -12.96 3.28 -1.91
C TYR A 174 -12.25 4.31 -2.79
N LEU A 175 -13.00 4.95 -3.70
CA LEU A 175 -12.46 5.90 -4.65
C LEU A 175 -12.79 7.32 -4.21
N PRO A 176 -11.93 8.30 -4.55
CA PRO A 176 -12.21 9.70 -4.27
C PRO A 176 -13.52 10.14 -4.93
N PHE A 177 -14.35 10.85 -4.17
CA PHE A 177 -15.62 11.37 -4.64
C PHE A 177 -15.66 12.88 -4.52
N ASN A 178 -16.05 13.56 -5.61
CA ASN A 178 -16.15 15.01 -5.66
C ASN A 178 -17.55 15.43 -6.13
N LYS A 179 -18.29 16.13 -5.28
CA LYS A 179 -19.69 16.51 -5.54
C LYS A 179 -19.87 17.61 -6.60
N ASN A 180 -18.83 18.39 -6.91
CA ASN A 180 -18.94 19.64 -7.67
C ASN A 180 -18.11 19.64 -8.96
N VAL A 181 -18.04 18.50 -9.65
CA VAL A 181 -17.21 18.35 -10.86
C VAL A 181 -18.08 18.00 -12.06
N LYS A 182 -17.74 18.58 -13.22
CA LYS A 182 -18.54 18.46 -14.45
C LYS A 182 -18.49 17.07 -15.08
N ILE A 183 -17.34 16.40 -14.98
CA ILE A 183 -17.13 15.08 -15.57
C ILE A 183 -17.34 14.04 -14.48
N THR A 184 -18.32 13.16 -14.67
CA THR A 184 -18.59 12.03 -13.77
C THR A 184 -18.34 10.73 -14.51
N ILE A 185 -17.55 9.85 -13.90
CA ILE A 185 -17.31 8.50 -14.41
C ILE A 185 -18.03 7.51 -13.49
N ASN A 186 -18.90 6.70 -14.08
CA ASN A 186 -19.52 5.58 -13.40
C ASN A 186 -18.62 4.35 -13.52
N VAL A 187 -18.08 3.92 -12.38
CA VAL A 187 -17.24 2.74 -12.23
C VAL A 187 -18.15 1.51 -12.20
N ASP A 188 -18.66 1.16 -13.38
CA ASP A 188 -19.58 0.07 -13.66
C ASP A 188 -18.90 -1.32 -13.61
N ASN A 189 -17.59 -1.35 -13.84
CA ASN A 189 -16.74 -2.53 -13.69
C ASN A 189 -15.58 -2.27 -12.71
N PRO A 190 -15.15 -3.27 -11.93
CA PRO A 190 -14.07 -3.10 -10.98
C PRO A 190 -12.72 -2.86 -11.69
N PHE A 191 -11.82 -2.16 -11.01
CA PHE A 191 -10.46 -1.98 -11.48
C PHE A 191 -9.63 -3.25 -11.27
N LEU A 192 -8.76 -3.56 -12.23
CA LEU A 192 -7.74 -4.58 -12.04
C LEU A 192 -6.68 -4.04 -11.08
N LEU A 193 -6.30 -4.82 -10.07
CA LEU A 193 -5.36 -4.36 -9.04
C LEU A 193 -3.99 -4.01 -9.65
N GLN A 194 -3.54 -4.76 -10.67
CA GLN A 194 -2.29 -4.48 -11.39
C GLN A 194 -2.22 -3.07 -11.99
N GLY A 195 -3.37 -2.49 -12.35
CA GLY A 195 -3.48 -1.13 -12.92
C GLY A 195 -3.49 -0.02 -11.87
N LEU A 196 -3.50 -0.39 -10.59
CA LEU A 196 -3.50 0.51 -9.43
C LEU A 196 -2.18 0.48 -8.68
N VAL A 197 -1.58 -0.70 -8.57
CA VAL A 197 -0.32 -0.93 -7.88
C VAL A 197 0.85 -0.41 -8.70
N ASP A 198 1.76 0.31 -8.05
CA ASP A 198 2.99 0.82 -8.63
C ASP A 198 3.83 -0.36 -9.17
N HIS A 199 4.17 -0.30 -10.46
CA HIS A 199 4.91 -1.35 -11.18
C HIS A 199 4.26 -2.73 -11.19
N SER A 200 2.97 -2.83 -10.85
CA SER A 200 2.24 -4.10 -10.79
C SER A 200 2.90 -5.15 -9.88
N ALA A 201 3.73 -4.71 -8.93
CA ALA A 201 4.52 -5.57 -8.08
C ALA A 201 3.95 -5.62 -6.66
N ILE A 202 3.92 -6.81 -6.08
CA ILE A 202 3.50 -7.02 -4.69
C ILE A 202 4.61 -7.63 -3.86
N PHE A 203 4.60 -7.27 -2.60
CA PHE A 203 5.46 -7.83 -1.57
C PHE A 203 4.65 -8.84 -0.75
N GLN A 204 4.80 -10.12 -1.08
CA GLN A 204 3.96 -11.17 -0.54
C GLN A 204 4.32 -11.46 0.93
N GLY A 205 3.29 -11.53 1.77
CA GLY A 205 3.43 -11.95 3.16
C GLY A 205 3.61 -13.46 3.29
N LYS A 206 3.75 -13.93 4.52
CA LYS A 206 3.70 -15.38 4.82
C LYS A 206 2.25 -15.83 4.70
N SER A 207 1.88 -16.57 3.67
CA SER A 207 0.57 -17.23 3.62
C SER A 207 0.66 -18.68 3.15
N ARG A 208 -0.14 -19.54 3.79
CA ARG A 208 -0.44 -20.91 3.36
C ARG A 208 -1.78 -20.89 2.64
N SER A 209 -1.75 -21.26 1.37
CA SER A 209 -2.78 -21.84 0.48
C SER A 209 -4.23 -21.35 0.44
N MET A 210 -4.77 -20.52 1.35
CA MET A 210 -6.21 -20.16 1.30
C MET A 210 -6.55 -18.67 1.43
N ASN A 211 -5.61 -17.80 1.81
CA ASN A 211 -5.86 -16.35 1.89
C ASN A 211 -4.53 -15.60 1.74
N MET A 212 -4.18 -15.25 0.50
CA MET A 212 -2.93 -14.55 0.25
C MET A 212 -3.04 -13.12 0.79
N VAL A 213 -2.09 -12.70 1.62
CA VAL A 213 -1.98 -11.30 2.05
C VAL A 213 -0.72 -10.73 1.44
N ALA A 214 -0.85 -9.58 0.80
CA ALA A 214 0.22 -8.92 0.09
C ALA A 214 0.27 -7.44 0.48
N LEU A 215 1.48 -6.91 0.54
CA LEU A 215 1.74 -5.48 0.66
C LEU A 215 2.04 -4.94 -0.74
N ALA A 216 1.45 -3.82 -1.12
CA ALA A 216 1.71 -3.21 -2.40
C ALA A 216 1.81 -1.69 -2.28
N TRP A 217 2.56 -1.07 -3.18
CA TRP A 217 2.61 0.37 -3.31
C TRP A 217 1.47 0.82 -4.21
N CYS A 218 0.61 1.71 -3.74
CA CYS A 218 -0.39 2.37 -4.56
C CYS A 218 -0.20 3.87 -4.41
N ARG A 219 0.10 4.57 -5.51
CA ARG A 219 0.24 6.03 -5.51
C ARG A 219 1.30 6.54 -4.51
N GLY A 220 2.36 5.75 -4.29
CA GLY A 220 3.41 6.09 -3.31
C GLY A 220 3.11 5.77 -1.86
N HIS A 221 1.94 5.20 -1.56
CA HIS A 221 1.58 4.75 -0.22
C HIS A 221 1.56 3.23 -0.15
N LEU A 222 1.79 2.70 1.04
CA LEU A 222 1.73 1.27 1.29
C LEU A 222 0.32 0.84 1.68
N HIS A 223 -0.15 -0.23 1.05
CA HIS A 223 -1.44 -0.84 1.33
C HIS A 223 -1.31 -2.35 1.48
N VAL A 224 -2.10 -2.92 2.39
CA VAL A 224 -2.20 -4.36 2.57
C VAL A 224 -3.48 -4.83 1.89
N PHE A 225 -3.34 -5.83 1.02
CA PHE A 225 -4.46 -6.46 0.32
C PHE A 225 -4.57 -7.92 0.71
N GLN A 226 -5.79 -8.42 0.73
CA GLN A 226 -6.10 -9.82 0.88
C GLN A 226 -6.75 -10.35 -0.38
N GLN A 227 -6.18 -11.41 -0.95
CA GLN A 227 -6.82 -12.19 -1.99
C GLN A 227 -7.84 -13.13 -1.35
N ARG A 228 -9.07 -13.11 -1.87
CA ARG A 228 -10.13 -14.06 -1.59
C ARG A 228 -10.66 -14.59 -2.93
N ASP A 229 -11.19 -15.80 -2.92
CA ASP A 229 -11.87 -16.43 -4.07
C ASP A 229 -11.08 -16.37 -5.39
N ASP A 230 -9.80 -16.75 -5.33
CA ASP A 230 -8.79 -16.87 -6.40
C ASP A 230 -8.50 -15.63 -7.27
N PHE A 231 -9.39 -14.63 -7.36
CA PHE A 231 -9.26 -13.49 -8.27
C PHE A 231 -9.71 -12.14 -7.70
N ALA A 232 -10.15 -12.09 -6.44
CA ALA A 232 -10.63 -10.86 -5.83
C ALA A 232 -9.67 -10.38 -4.74
N TRP A 233 -9.23 -9.12 -4.85
CA TRP A 233 -8.41 -8.46 -3.86
C TRP A 233 -9.23 -7.45 -3.07
N TYR A 234 -9.10 -7.51 -1.76
CA TYR A 234 -9.79 -6.64 -0.83
C TYR A 234 -8.75 -5.82 -0.06
N PRO A 235 -8.89 -4.49 0.02
CA PRO A 235 -8.03 -3.67 0.86
C PRO A 235 -8.28 -4.00 2.33
N LEU A 236 -7.21 -4.17 3.10
CA LEU A 236 -7.21 -4.26 4.57
C LEU A 236 -6.72 -2.95 5.23
N THR A 237 -6.43 -1.96 4.40
CA THR A 237 -5.89 -0.64 4.75
C THR A 237 -6.67 0.42 3.99
N ASN A 238 -6.93 1.54 4.64
CA ASN A 238 -7.73 2.63 4.10
C ASN A 238 -7.03 3.23 2.87
N LEU A 239 -7.74 3.26 1.74
CA LEU A 239 -7.36 4.00 0.55
C LEU A 239 -7.88 5.44 0.70
N GLY A 240 -6.99 6.44 0.80
CA GLY A 240 -7.35 7.85 1.01
C GLY A 240 -7.33 8.34 2.46
N ASP A 241 -7.09 7.47 3.45
CA ASP A 241 -6.74 7.85 4.82
C ASP A 241 -5.55 7.02 5.31
N GLU A 242 -4.42 7.20 4.63
CA GLU A 242 -3.24 6.38 4.82
C GLU A 242 -2.60 6.56 6.20
N SER A 243 -2.90 7.68 6.87
CA SER A 243 -2.46 7.98 8.23
C SER A 243 -2.85 6.88 9.24
N GLN A 244 -3.94 6.15 8.98
CA GLN A 244 -4.46 5.10 9.85
C GLN A 244 -3.86 3.71 9.57
N ASN A 245 -3.07 3.56 8.50
CA ASN A 245 -2.61 2.25 8.02
C ASN A 245 -1.41 1.68 8.80
N GLY A 246 -0.77 2.50 9.65
CA GLY A 246 0.48 2.15 10.33
C GLY A 246 0.41 0.84 11.12
N ALA A 247 -0.68 0.60 11.87
CA ALA A 247 -0.86 -0.60 12.67
C ALA A 247 -0.93 -1.87 11.81
N THR A 248 -1.75 -1.83 10.75
CA THR A 248 -1.95 -2.96 9.83
C THR A 248 -0.66 -3.31 9.10
N ILE A 249 0.07 -2.31 8.59
CA ILE A 249 1.33 -2.50 7.87
C ILE A 249 2.43 -3.02 8.80
N LEU A 250 2.51 -2.48 10.02
CA LEU A 250 3.44 -2.99 11.03
C LEU A 250 3.15 -4.45 11.37
N TYR A 251 1.87 -4.80 11.57
CA TYR A 251 1.49 -6.18 11.84
C TYR A 251 1.75 -7.09 10.64
N PHE A 252 1.56 -6.61 9.40
CA PHE A 252 2.01 -7.33 8.22
C PHE A 252 3.53 -7.59 8.26
N ALA A 253 4.32 -6.59 8.69
CA ALA A 253 5.77 -6.68 8.77
C ALA A 253 6.26 -7.72 9.79
N LEU A 254 5.75 -7.63 11.02
CA LEU A 254 6.33 -8.27 12.21
C LEU A 254 5.37 -9.29 12.88
N GLY A 255 4.11 -9.33 12.46
CA GLY A 255 3.07 -10.22 12.97
C GLY A 255 3.42 -11.69 12.84
N THR A 256 3.02 -12.47 13.85
CA THR A 256 3.29 -13.91 13.91
C THR A 256 2.01 -14.76 13.84
N ASP A 257 0.85 -14.19 14.16
CA ASP A 257 -0.43 -14.87 14.10
C ASP A 257 -1.15 -14.51 12.79
N PHE A 258 -0.92 -15.32 11.76
CA PHE A 258 -1.48 -15.14 10.42
C PHE A 258 -2.99 -15.36 10.36
N ARG A 259 -3.58 -16.00 11.39
CA ARG A 259 -5.02 -16.24 11.47
C ARG A 259 -5.82 -14.94 11.64
N ILE A 260 -5.17 -13.85 12.06
CA ILE A 260 -5.86 -12.55 12.13
C ILE A 260 -6.41 -12.13 10.77
N TRP A 261 -5.71 -12.48 9.69
CA TRP A 261 -6.13 -12.20 8.33
C TRP A 261 -7.28 -13.11 7.87
N ASN A 262 -7.43 -14.26 8.53
CA ASN A 262 -8.43 -15.28 8.21
C ASN A 262 -9.62 -15.24 9.16
N SER A 263 -9.83 -14.14 9.88
CA SER A 263 -10.99 -14.03 10.77
C SER A 263 -12.26 -13.94 9.92
N ASN A 264 -12.74 -15.09 9.48
CA ASN A 264 -14.16 -15.34 9.35
C ASN A 264 -14.74 -15.11 10.75
N SER A 265 -15.88 -14.44 10.83
CA SER A 265 -16.67 -14.43 12.06
C SER A 265 -16.82 -15.88 12.49
N GLU A 266 -16.24 -16.25 13.64
CA GLU A 266 -16.50 -17.55 14.25
C GLU A 266 -18.01 -17.59 14.56
N GLY A 267 -18.83 -18.09 13.63
CA GLY A 267 -20.25 -18.34 13.89
C GLY A 267 -21.24 -18.19 12.73
N PHE A 268 -20.95 -17.46 11.64
CA PHE A 268 -21.94 -17.25 10.57
C PHE A 268 -21.34 -17.33 9.17
N PRO A 269 -21.60 -18.43 8.42
CA PRO A 269 -21.33 -18.48 6.99
C PRO A 269 -22.08 -17.34 6.29
N GLY A 270 -21.35 -16.38 5.72
CA GLY A 270 -21.91 -15.24 4.97
C GLY A 270 -21.86 -13.88 5.65
N LEU A 271 -21.39 -13.77 6.91
CA LEU A 271 -21.17 -12.49 7.58
C LEU A 271 -19.68 -12.15 7.62
N TRP A 272 -19.22 -11.42 6.60
CA TRP A 272 -17.82 -11.06 6.40
C TRP A 272 -17.37 -9.99 7.39
N VAL A 273 -16.18 -10.19 7.95
CA VAL A 273 -15.54 -9.25 8.89
C VAL A 273 -15.10 -8.00 8.12
N SER A 274 -15.49 -6.84 8.64
CA SER A 274 -15.21 -5.56 8.02
C SER A 274 -13.72 -5.20 8.10
N GLU A 275 -13.26 -4.32 7.22
CA GLU A 275 -11.93 -3.71 7.31
C GLU A 275 -11.68 -3.08 8.70
N THR A 276 -12.72 -2.43 9.24
CA THR A 276 -12.73 -1.83 10.58
C THR A 276 -12.50 -2.85 11.69
N ASP A 277 -13.06 -4.05 11.59
CA ASP A 277 -12.90 -5.11 12.58
C ASP A 277 -11.49 -5.70 12.56
N THR A 278 -10.92 -5.90 11.37
CA THR A 278 -9.55 -6.42 11.22
C THR A 278 -8.53 -5.41 11.76
N SER A 279 -8.66 -4.13 11.38
CA SER A 279 -7.80 -3.05 11.88
C SER A 279 -7.89 -2.91 13.41
N HIS A 280 -9.11 -2.98 13.97
CA HIS A 280 -9.32 -2.94 15.41
C HIS A 280 -8.71 -4.16 16.13
N ALA A 281 -8.92 -5.37 15.61
CA ALA A 281 -8.32 -6.59 16.16
C ALA A 281 -6.78 -6.53 16.13
N ILE A 282 -6.19 -5.97 15.08
CA ILE A 282 -4.74 -5.74 14.98
C ILE A 282 -4.29 -4.78 16.07
N LYS A 283 -4.93 -3.61 16.20
CA LYS A 283 -4.61 -2.63 17.25
C LYS A 283 -4.68 -3.25 18.65
N GLN A 284 -5.70 -4.08 18.92
CA GLN A 284 -5.79 -4.82 20.20
C GLN A 284 -4.65 -5.82 20.40
N LYS A 285 -4.29 -6.60 19.36
CA LYS A 285 -3.16 -7.54 19.46
C LYS A 285 -1.84 -6.82 19.71
N LEU A 286 -1.60 -5.69 19.02
CA LEU A 286 -0.40 -4.86 19.17
C LEU A 286 -0.30 -4.25 20.58
N ALA A 287 -1.43 -3.93 21.21
CA ALA A 287 -1.47 -3.46 22.61
C ALA A 287 -1.24 -4.58 23.64
N GLY A 288 -1.39 -5.85 23.26
CA GLY A 288 -1.36 -7.00 24.16
C GLY A 288 0.04 -7.41 24.64
N SER A 289 0.09 -8.10 25.79
CA SER A 289 1.35 -8.61 26.38
C SER A 289 2.08 -9.61 25.49
N ARG A 290 1.36 -10.35 24.64
CA ARG A 290 1.93 -11.26 23.65
C ARG A 290 2.76 -10.52 22.61
N TRP A 291 2.33 -9.35 22.17
CA TRP A 291 3.07 -8.52 21.22
C TRP A 291 4.39 -8.02 21.82
N ARG A 292 4.39 -7.60 23.09
CA ARG A 292 5.62 -7.21 23.79
C ARG A 292 6.69 -8.31 23.78
N ARG A 293 6.28 -9.59 23.82
CA ARG A 293 7.22 -10.72 23.68
C ARG A 293 7.76 -10.85 22.26
N VAL A 294 6.93 -10.62 21.24
CA VAL A 294 7.35 -10.58 19.83
C VAL A 294 8.34 -9.44 19.62
N GLU A 295 8.06 -8.24 20.15
CA GLU A 295 9.00 -7.11 20.12
C GLU A 295 10.32 -7.50 20.78
N LYS A 296 10.29 -8.00 22.02
CA LYS A 296 11.50 -8.41 22.76
C LYS A 296 12.31 -9.48 22.02
N LYS A 297 11.65 -10.46 21.41
CA LYS A 297 12.32 -11.50 20.61
C LYS A 297 12.92 -10.91 19.34
N THR A 298 12.16 -10.10 18.62
CA THR A 298 12.64 -9.44 17.39
C THR A 298 13.84 -8.56 17.69
N LEU A 299 13.81 -7.82 18.80
CA LEU A 299 14.92 -7.01 19.33
C LEU A 299 16.16 -7.83 19.69
N SER A 300 16.00 -8.98 20.34
CA SER A 300 17.14 -9.87 20.59
C SER A 300 17.81 -10.29 19.28
N GLY A 301 17.00 -10.50 18.23
CA GLY A 301 17.47 -10.75 16.86
C GLY A 301 18.09 -9.55 16.15
N VAL A 302 17.83 -8.31 16.59
CA VAL A 302 18.54 -7.10 16.09
C VAL A 302 19.94 -6.99 16.72
N ASN A 303 20.09 -7.48 17.95
CA ASN A 303 21.34 -7.40 18.71
C ASN A 303 22.30 -8.57 18.46
N SER A 304 21.80 -9.70 17.97
CA SER A 304 22.59 -10.85 17.51
C SER A 304 22.79 -10.78 15.99
N ASN A 305 23.86 -11.38 15.46
CA ASN A 305 24.06 -11.54 14.00
C ASN A 305 22.75 -11.99 13.31
N PRO A 306 22.44 -11.46 12.11
CA PRO A 306 21.16 -11.67 11.46
C PRO A 306 20.96 -13.16 11.18
N THR A 307 20.24 -13.86 12.06
CA THR A 307 19.75 -15.20 11.77
C THR A 307 18.79 -15.08 10.60
N ARG A 308 19.08 -15.78 9.48
CA ARG A 308 18.24 -15.94 8.28
C ARG A 308 16.75 -15.89 8.65
N SER A 309 16.14 -14.72 8.50
CA SER A 309 14.70 -14.56 8.72
C SER A 309 13.96 -15.29 7.62
N LYS A 310 12.97 -16.12 7.99
CA LYS A 310 12.08 -16.81 7.03
C LYS A 310 11.46 -15.77 6.09
N THR A 311 11.82 -15.87 4.81
CA THR A 311 11.81 -14.83 3.78
C THR A 311 10.41 -14.42 3.32
N LYS A 312 10.27 -13.14 2.96
CA LYS A 312 9.16 -12.59 2.17
C LYS A 312 9.69 -12.31 0.76
N THR A 313 8.85 -12.45 -0.26
CA THR A 313 9.27 -12.43 -1.66
C THR A 313 8.59 -11.29 -2.41
N ASN A 314 9.33 -10.59 -3.26
CA ASN A 314 8.74 -9.70 -4.26
C ASN A 314 8.18 -10.58 -5.39
N ILE A 315 6.95 -10.33 -5.83
CA ILE A 315 6.28 -11.06 -6.91
C ILE A 315 5.76 -10.04 -7.93
N ASN A 316 6.02 -10.30 -9.21
CA ASN A 316 5.70 -9.40 -10.33
C ASN A 316 4.48 -9.86 -11.15
N GLU A 317 3.78 -10.91 -10.73
CA GLU A 317 2.54 -11.37 -11.36
C GLU A 317 1.36 -11.13 -10.42
N LEU A 318 0.58 -10.09 -10.73
CA LEU A 318 -0.62 -9.74 -9.98
C LEU A 318 -1.85 -9.85 -10.88
N ALA A 319 -2.61 -10.94 -10.75
CA ALA A 319 -3.92 -11.07 -11.37
C ALA A 319 -5.03 -10.74 -10.35
N GLY A 320 -6.17 -10.23 -10.85
CA GLY A 320 -7.37 -10.05 -10.06
C GLY A 320 -7.89 -8.62 -9.96
N TYR A 321 -9.13 -8.50 -9.47
CA TYR A 321 -9.88 -7.25 -9.37
C TYR A 321 -9.86 -6.71 -7.94
N LEU A 322 -9.78 -5.39 -7.80
CA LEU A 322 -10.03 -4.72 -6.52
C LEU A 322 -11.55 -4.71 -6.27
N LEU A 323 -12.01 -5.38 -5.22
CA LEU A 323 -13.41 -5.45 -4.83
C LEU A 323 -13.66 -4.81 -3.47
N SER A 324 -14.92 -4.46 -3.23
CA SER A 324 -15.39 -4.03 -1.91
C SER A 324 -15.75 -5.21 -1.03
N SER A 325 -15.41 -5.12 0.26
CA SER A 325 -15.80 -6.12 1.27
C SER A 325 -17.32 -6.19 1.50
N TYR A 326 -18.09 -5.25 0.94
CA TYR A 326 -19.55 -5.26 1.00
C TYR A 326 -20.16 -5.42 -0.38
N PRO A 327 -21.12 -6.34 -0.57
CA PRO A 327 -22.12 -6.15 -1.60
C PRO A 327 -22.91 -4.90 -1.21
N THR A 328 -22.78 -3.82 -1.97
CA THR A 328 -23.70 -2.70 -1.88
C THR A 328 -25.10 -3.25 -2.12
N SER A 329 -25.87 -3.41 -1.04
CA SER A 329 -27.31 -3.43 -1.14
C SER A 329 -27.68 -2.15 -1.87
N VAL A 330 -28.27 -2.30 -3.05
CA VAL A 330 -28.82 -1.21 -3.83
C VAL A 330 -29.69 -0.38 -2.89
N VAL A 331 -29.16 0.76 -2.44
CA VAL A 331 -29.99 1.79 -1.81
C VAL A 331 -30.75 2.37 -2.98
N ASN A 332 -31.98 1.87 -3.17
CA ASN A 332 -32.98 2.56 -3.96
C ASN A 332 -33.08 3.98 -3.37
N ALA A 333 -32.54 4.95 -4.09
CA ALA A 333 -32.84 6.35 -3.83
C ALA A 333 -34.32 6.60 -4.21
N PRO A 334 -35.01 7.51 -3.50
CA PRO A 334 -36.46 7.69 -3.57
C PRO A 334 -36.98 8.11 -4.94
#